data_AF-A0A4R1NE52-F1
#
_entry.id   AF-A0A4R1NE52-F1
#
_cell.length_a   1.000
_cell.length_b   1.000
_cell.length_c   1.000
_cell.angle_alpha   90.00
_cell.angle_beta   90.00
_cell.angle_gamma   90.00
#
_symmetry.space_group_name_H-M   'P 1'
#
loop_
_entity.id
_entity.type
_entity.pdbx_description
1 polymer ?
#
loop_
_entity_poly.entity_id
_entity_poly.type
_entity_poly.pdbx_seq_one_letter_code
_entity_poly.pdbx_strand_id
1 'polypeptide(L)'
;MLSILNGLSSYSPRTVQLPSGIPSWDTEAYARAMARRYPKDEVLDLQARNPSDLRRQLDLIARGEERIIASLALYDKFFLPAEPVIETLVKEPLMEIYRLSRTFRRLFNHWKVVLEKGGAPERWQVLLQEGITLSFQGLPKAEFVFMRGGSGRQQTCYPVKGHDVSNALQILLSQMVWALLQNFNANETECWAGAAEYTNLIMRETAWPFPSLMRYMPLLVLSHCIPPAASVETPPAVTFSTKLYANEHFGKKDITNIVLRWSALTGKGALPRGEMACFAKDEGVAYRELRRYIGATGRLTNRGNRLMAQAAAPMDEKLLASNVRAWVGMSEELRWASGGQKGYVKTRGLTLCRWRHYVDKNGNLTKRGHLLLARAAG
;
A
#
# COMPACT_ATOMS: atom_id res chain seq x y z
N MET A 1 21.80 24.10 -4.39
CA MET A 1 22.03 23.34 -5.63
C MET A 1 23.52 23.15 -5.93
N LEU A 2 24.35 24.22 -6.00
CA LEU A 2 25.80 24.08 -6.24
C LEU A 2 26.54 23.24 -5.17
N SER A 3 26.20 23.39 -3.88
CA SER A 3 26.73 22.54 -2.82
C SER A 3 26.34 21.05 -2.95
N ILE A 4 25.22 20.77 -3.64
CA ILE A 4 24.74 19.41 -3.95
C ILE A 4 25.64 18.77 -5.00
N LEU A 5 25.92 19.51 -6.07
CA LEU A 5 26.78 19.08 -7.15
C LEU A 5 28.21 18.82 -6.67
N ASN A 6 28.76 19.69 -5.81
CA ASN A 6 30.12 19.54 -5.29
C ASN A 6 30.29 18.33 -4.34
N GLY A 7 29.24 18.00 -3.57
CA GLY A 7 29.25 16.83 -2.69
C GLY A 7 29.22 15.52 -3.47
N LEU A 8 28.42 15.44 -4.53
CA LEU A 8 28.34 14.27 -5.38
C LEU A 8 29.60 14.11 -6.26
N SER A 9 30.16 15.21 -6.78
CA SER A 9 31.34 15.16 -7.65
C SER A 9 32.62 14.72 -6.93
N SER A 10 32.70 14.93 -5.60
CA SER A 10 33.86 14.52 -4.79
C SER A 10 33.78 13.06 -4.32
N TYR A 11 32.61 12.43 -4.44
CA TYR A 11 32.44 11.04 -4.08
C TYR A 11 32.85 10.13 -5.25
N SER A 12 33.90 9.34 -5.04
CA SER A 12 34.36 8.31 -5.98
C SER A 12 33.89 6.94 -5.50
N PRO A 13 32.75 6.45 -6.00
CA PRO A 13 32.25 5.15 -5.58
C PRO A 13 33.21 4.03 -6.01
N ARG A 14 33.31 3.01 -5.16
CA ARG A 14 34.15 1.85 -5.39
C ARG A 14 33.28 0.61 -5.42
N THR A 15 33.52 -0.28 -6.38
CA THR A 15 32.85 -1.58 -6.37
C THR A 15 33.31 -2.33 -5.13
N VAL A 16 32.36 -2.77 -4.32
CA VAL A 16 32.67 -3.74 -3.28
C VAL A 16 32.89 -5.08 -3.93
N GLN A 17 34.12 -5.60 -3.85
CA GLN A 17 34.39 -6.97 -4.26
C GLN A 17 33.76 -7.92 -3.25
N LEU A 18 32.70 -8.60 -3.68
CA LEU A 18 32.12 -9.72 -2.95
C LEU A 18 32.86 -11.01 -3.31
N PRO A 19 32.78 -12.05 -2.46
CA PRO A 19 33.34 -13.35 -2.77
C PRO A 19 32.92 -13.81 -4.17
N SER A 20 33.90 -14.16 -5.00
CA SER A 20 33.67 -14.64 -6.36
C SER A 20 32.72 -15.84 -6.34
N GLY A 21 31.71 -15.85 -7.22
CA GLY A 21 30.82 -16.99 -7.38
C GLY A 21 29.46 -16.90 -6.67
N ILE A 22 29.22 -15.89 -5.81
CA ILE A 22 27.88 -15.66 -5.25
C ILE A 22 27.11 -14.74 -6.20
N PRO A 23 26.03 -15.19 -6.86
CA PRO A 23 25.15 -14.32 -7.63
C PRO A 23 24.32 -13.42 -6.70
N SER A 24 24.03 -12.20 -7.14
CA SER A 24 23.18 -11.25 -6.41
C SER A 24 21.72 -11.68 -6.30
N TRP A 25 21.27 -12.62 -7.13
CA TRP A 25 19.95 -13.24 -7.02
C TRP A 25 19.89 -14.43 -6.06
N ASP A 26 21.02 -14.91 -5.53
CA ASP A 26 20.95 -15.83 -4.38
C ASP A 26 20.67 -14.98 -3.14
N THR A 27 19.39 -14.69 -2.90
CA THR A 27 18.90 -13.73 -1.89
C THR A 27 19.61 -13.89 -0.55
N GLU A 28 19.72 -15.14 -0.09
CA GLU A 28 20.26 -15.47 1.22
C GLU A 28 21.78 -15.49 1.24
N ALA A 29 22.43 -16.16 0.28
CA ALA A 29 23.89 -16.23 0.27
C ALA A 29 24.48 -14.82 0.06
N TYR A 30 23.85 -14.03 -0.81
CA TYR A 30 24.26 -12.68 -1.12
C TYR A 30 24.06 -11.72 0.06
N ALA A 31 22.87 -11.71 0.68
CA ALA A 31 22.64 -10.88 1.85
C ALA A 31 23.56 -11.27 3.02
N ARG A 32 23.84 -12.56 3.23
CA ARG A 32 24.80 -13.02 4.24
C ARG A 32 26.24 -12.60 3.92
N ALA A 33 26.65 -12.59 2.66
CA ALA A 33 27.96 -12.08 2.26
C ALA A 33 28.07 -10.57 2.53
N MET A 34 27.01 -9.81 2.22
CA MET A 34 26.92 -8.38 2.51
C MET A 34 26.93 -8.09 4.01
N ALA A 35 26.14 -8.80 4.82
CA ALA A 35 26.11 -8.64 6.27
C ALA A 35 27.47 -8.94 6.91
N ARG A 36 28.19 -9.99 6.45
CA ARG A 36 29.55 -10.29 6.90
C ARG A 36 30.55 -9.18 6.56
N ARG A 37 30.40 -8.53 5.40
CA ARG A 37 31.26 -7.43 4.97
C ARG A 37 30.98 -6.15 5.77
N TYR A 38 29.74 -5.95 6.18
CA TYR A 38 29.25 -4.79 6.91
C TYR A 38 28.68 -5.19 8.29
N PRO A 39 29.51 -5.72 9.21
CA PRO A 39 29.03 -6.30 10.46
C PRO A 39 28.37 -5.31 11.43
N LYS A 40 28.57 -4.00 11.20
CA LYS A 40 27.93 -2.92 11.98
C LYS A 40 26.57 -2.49 11.40
N ASP A 41 26.16 -3.08 10.28
CA ASP A 41 24.89 -2.76 9.61
C ASP A 41 23.83 -3.81 9.97
N GLU A 42 23.20 -3.60 11.13
CA GLU A 42 22.15 -4.48 11.67
C GLU A 42 20.97 -4.69 10.70
N VAL A 43 20.73 -3.72 9.81
CA VAL A 43 19.66 -3.82 8.82
C VAL A 43 20.00 -4.89 7.78
N LEU A 44 21.23 -4.95 7.29
CA LEU A 44 21.63 -5.99 6.34
C LEU A 44 21.61 -7.37 7.00
N ASP A 45 22.00 -7.46 8.26
CA ASP A 45 21.92 -8.71 9.03
C ASP A 45 20.47 -9.17 9.25
N LEU A 46 19.55 -8.23 9.53
CA LEU A 46 18.12 -8.52 9.55
C LEU A 46 17.59 -8.99 8.19
N GLN A 47 17.95 -8.29 7.12
CA GLN A 47 17.55 -8.64 5.74
C GLN A 47 18.17 -9.96 5.26
N ALA A 48 19.32 -10.36 5.81
CA ALA A 48 19.94 -11.65 5.52
C ALA A 48 19.22 -12.80 6.23
N ARG A 49 18.71 -12.57 7.45
CA ARG A 49 17.96 -13.56 8.23
C ARG A 49 16.50 -13.67 7.81
N ASN A 50 15.88 -12.56 7.42
CA ASN A 50 14.49 -12.51 7.02
C ASN A 50 14.27 -11.56 5.83
N PRO A 51 14.70 -11.94 4.61
CA PRO A 51 14.42 -11.15 3.42
C PRO A 51 12.92 -11.15 3.13
N SER A 52 12.42 -10.03 2.62
CA SER A 52 11.02 -9.89 2.20
C SER A 52 10.63 -10.92 1.14
N ASP A 53 9.38 -11.39 1.19
CA ASP A 53 8.87 -12.37 0.23
C ASP A 53 8.89 -11.82 -1.21
N LEU A 54 8.62 -10.51 -1.38
CA LEU A 54 8.71 -9.85 -2.67
C LEU A 54 10.13 -9.92 -3.23
N ARG A 55 11.15 -9.63 -2.42
CA ARG A 55 12.55 -9.75 -2.82
C ARG A 55 12.90 -11.19 -3.23
N ARG A 56 12.49 -12.19 -2.44
CA ARG A 56 12.72 -13.61 -2.79
C ARG A 56 12.09 -13.95 -4.15
N GLN A 57 10.84 -13.56 -4.38
CA GLN A 57 10.14 -13.84 -5.63
C GLN A 57 10.81 -13.18 -6.83
N LEU A 58 11.25 -11.93 -6.66
CA LEU A 58 11.94 -11.19 -7.70
C LEU A 58 13.31 -11.76 -8.01
N ASP A 59 14.03 -12.18 -7.00
CA ASP A 59 15.33 -12.81 -7.16
C ASP A 59 15.24 -14.11 -7.97
N LEU A 60 14.10 -14.81 -7.95
CA LEU A 60 13.88 -15.97 -8.81
C LEU A 60 13.74 -15.64 -10.29
N ILE A 61 13.21 -14.47 -10.64
CA ILE A 61 12.85 -14.10 -12.04
C ILE A 61 13.76 -13.04 -12.66
N ALA A 62 14.36 -12.18 -11.85
CA ALA A 62 15.37 -11.21 -12.26
C ALA A 62 16.74 -11.81 -11.95
N ARG A 63 17.37 -12.48 -12.93
CA ARG A 63 18.68 -13.13 -12.76
C ARG A 63 19.81 -12.56 -13.62
N GLY A 64 19.50 -11.76 -14.63
CA GLY A 64 20.48 -11.21 -15.57
C GLY A 64 21.28 -10.05 -14.95
N GLU A 65 22.53 -10.29 -14.60
CA GLU A 65 23.43 -9.31 -13.94
C GLU A 65 24.43 -8.68 -14.89
N GLU A 66 24.45 -9.15 -16.13
CA GLU A 66 25.28 -8.66 -17.20
C GLU A 66 24.99 -7.18 -17.52
N ARG A 67 26.03 -6.49 -18.00
CA ARG A 67 25.88 -5.13 -18.53
C ARG A 67 25.38 -5.23 -19.97
N ILE A 68 24.06 -5.30 -20.15
CA ILE A 68 23.43 -5.38 -21.48
C ILE A 68 23.12 -4.03 -22.11
N ILE A 69 23.24 -2.94 -21.35
CA ILE A 69 22.90 -1.60 -21.83
C ILE A 69 24.15 -0.75 -21.82
N ALA A 70 24.45 -0.20 -22.99
CA ALA A 70 25.46 0.84 -23.11
C ALA A 70 25.07 1.97 -22.17
N SER A 71 26.03 2.36 -21.32
CA SER A 71 25.81 3.29 -20.22
C SER A 71 25.00 4.52 -20.64
N LEU A 72 25.34 5.11 -21.78
CA LEU A 72 24.74 6.33 -22.27
C LEU A 72 23.22 6.26 -22.53
N ALA A 73 22.63 5.07 -22.74
CA ALA A 73 21.22 4.91 -23.10
C ALA A 73 20.28 4.62 -21.91
N LEU A 74 20.82 4.48 -20.70
CA LEU A 74 20.03 4.05 -19.53
C LEU A 74 19.01 5.11 -19.10
N TYR A 75 19.45 6.37 -19.02
CA TYR A 75 18.62 7.49 -18.60
C TYR A 75 17.50 7.74 -19.62
N ASP A 76 17.84 7.78 -20.91
CA ASP A 76 16.89 8.08 -21.99
C ASP A 76 15.79 7.02 -22.15
N LYS A 77 16.03 5.80 -21.65
CA LYS A 77 15.03 4.73 -21.58
C LYS A 77 14.03 4.92 -20.44
N PHE A 78 14.46 5.50 -19.33
CA PHE A 78 13.64 5.66 -18.13
C PHE A 78 12.95 6.99 -18.07
N PHE A 79 13.63 8.05 -18.48
CA PHE A 79 13.20 9.40 -18.20
C PHE A 79 12.81 10.14 -19.47
N LEU A 80 11.75 10.94 -19.36
CA LEU A 80 11.51 12.01 -20.31
C LEU A 80 12.65 13.03 -20.20
N PRO A 81 13.00 13.72 -21.30
CA PRO A 81 13.95 14.83 -21.24
C PRO A 81 13.57 15.78 -20.09
N ALA A 82 14.51 16.02 -19.19
CA ALA A 82 14.36 16.91 -18.05
C ALA A 82 15.22 18.17 -18.26
N GLU A 83 15.16 19.12 -17.32
CA GLU A 83 16.11 20.23 -17.33
C GLU A 83 17.56 19.69 -17.25
N PRO A 84 18.53 20.26 -17.97
CA PRO A 84 19.90 19.74 -18.04
C PRO A 84 20.55 19.50 -16.68
N VAL A 85 20.24 20.34 -15.68
CA VAL A 85 20.77 20.19 -14.32
C VAL A 85 20.27 18.90 -13.65
N ILE A 86 19.00 18.54 -13.89
CA ILE A 86 18.38 17.30 -13.38
C ILE A 86 18.97 16.10 -14.09
N GLU A 87 19.13 16.22 -15.40
CA GLU A 87 19.76 15.18 -16.19
C GLU A 87 21.16 14.89 -15.65
N THR A 88 22.03 15.88 -15.47
CA THR A 88 23.37 15.66 -14.89
C THR A 88 23.30 15.06 -13.47
N LEU A 89 22.42 15.59 -12.61
CA LEU A 89 22.27 15.13 -11.23
C LEU A 89 21.80 13.68 -11.09
N VAL A 90 21.01 13.18 -12.05
CA VAL A 90 20.42 11.83 -11.99
C VAL A 90 21.19 10.86 -12.88
N LYS A 91 21.55 11.28 -14.09
CA LYS A 91 22.18 10.43 -15.11
C LYS A 91 23.50 9.89 -14.62
N GLU A 92 24.42 10.73 -14.15
CA GLU A 92 25.75 10.25 -13.74
C GLU A 92 25.70 9.29 -12.55
N PRO A 93 25.00 9.60 -11.43
CA PRO A 93 24.92 8.64 -10.32
C PRO A 93 24.18 7.36 -10.70
N LEU A 94 23.11 7.46 -11.48
CA LEU A 94 22.39 6.27 -11.96
C LEU A 94 23.28 5.40 -12.84
N MET A 95 24.10 6.03 -13.67
CA MET A 95 25.03 5.29 -14.52
C MET A 95 26.06 4.55 -13.70
N GLU A 96 26.56 5.21 -12.68
CA GLU A 96 27.55 4.65 -11.79
C GLU A 96 26.96 3.52 -10.94
N ILE A 97 25.73 3.68 -10.46
CA ILE A 97 24.96 2.62 -9.80
C ILE A 97 24.80 1.41 -10.74
N TYR A 98 24.39 1.61 -12.00
CA TYR A 98 24.26 0.51 -12.97
C TYR A 98 25.60 -0.15 -13.27
N ARG A 99 26.68 0.63 -13.35
CA ARG A 99 28.04 0.11 -13.56
C ARG A 99 28.50 -0.75 -12.38
N LEU A 100 28.25 -0.31 -11.15
CA LEU A 100 28.83 -0.92 -9.95
C LEU A 100 27.93 -2.01 -9.35
N SER A 101 26.62 -1.80 -9.31
CA SER A 101 25.68 -2.68 -8.61
C SER A 101 25.16 -3.81 -9.49
N ARG A 102 25.45 -5.06 -9.11
CA ARG A 102 24.87 -6.28 -9.72
C ARG A 102 23.38 -6.34 -9.45
N THR A 103 22.96 -6.01 -8.23
CA THR A 103 21.55 -5.99 -7.83
C THR A 103 20.74 -5.00 -8.67
N PHE A 104 21.26 -3.79 -8.88
CA PHE A 104 20.57 -2.79 -9.71
C PHE A 104 20.46 -3.24 -11.17
N ARG A 105 21.56 -3.75 -11.77
CA ARG A 105 21.53 -4.29 -13.14
C ARG A 105 20.47 -5.36 -13.31
N ARG A 106 20.32 -6.22 -12.31
CA ARG A 106 19.37 -7.32 -12.33
C ARG A 106 17.91 -6.87 -12.36
N LEU A 107 17.54 -5.97 -11.46
CA LEU A 107 16.22 -5.35 -11.45
C LEU A 107 15.95 -4.63 -12.77
N PHE A 108 16.94 -3.88 -13.24
CA PHE A 108 16.86 -3.11 -14.46
C PHE A 108 16.67 -4.01 -15.70
N ASN A 109 17.51 -5.02 -15.86
CA ASN A 109 17.52 -5.90 -17.01
C ASN A 109 16.20 -6.69 -17.09
N HIS A 110 15.71 -7.15 -15.94
CA HIS A 110 14.39 -7.80 -15.87
C HIS A 110 13.27 -6.84 -16.28
N TRP A 111 13.25 -5.63 -15.73
CA TRP A 111 12.29 -4.61 -16.13
C TRP A 111 12.32 -4.37 -17.63
N LYS A 112 13.51 -4.17 -18.23
CA LYS A 112 13.67 -4.01 -19.68
C LYS A 112 12.99 -5.15 -20.47
N VAL A 113 13.17 -6.40 -20.05
CA VAL A 113 12.54 -7.55 -20.70
C VAL A 113 11.01 -7.51 -20.58
N VAL A 114 10.49 -7.12 -19.40
CA VAL A 114 9.05 -6.95 -19.18
C VAL A 114 8.49 -5.86 -20.12
N LEU A 115 9.21 -4.75 -20.27
CA LEU A 115 8.82 -3.65 -21.15
C LEU A 115 8.80 -4.02 -22.62
N GLU A 116 9.86 -4.66 -23.11
CA GLU A 116 9.99 -5.02 -24.51
C GLU A 116 8.87 -6.00 -24.93
N LYS A 117 8.31 -6.74 -23.97
CA LYS A 117 7.16 -7.63 -24.17
C LYS A 117 5.79 -6.95 -24.02
N GLY A 118 5.70 -5.86 -23.26
CA GLY A 118 4.42 -5.24 -22.84
C GLY A 118 3.97 -4.01 -23.64
N GLY A 119 4.77 -3.55 -24.62
CA GLY A 119 4.59 -2.23 -25.24
C GLY A 119 5.36 -1.16 -24.47
N ALA A 120 5.82 -0.11 -25.18
CA ALA A 120 6.71 0.89 -24.62
C ALA A 120 6.12 1.47 -23.33
N PRO A 121 6.83 1.38 -22.18
CA PRO A 121 6.33 2.03 -20.98
C PRO A 121 6.35 3.52 -21.18
N GLU A 122 5.56 4.15 -20.35
CA GLU A 122 5.65 5.58 -20.21
C GLU A 122 6.92 5.93 -19.43
N ARG A 123 7.72 6.78 -20.07
CA ARG A 123 8.93 7.32 -19.48
C ARG A 123 8.55 8.20 -18.28
N TRP A 124 9.38 8.15 -17.24
CA TRP A 124 9.20 8.90 -16.00
C TRP A 124 9.64 10.35 -16.20
N GLN A 125 8.88 11.29 -15.67
CA GLN A 125 9.27 12.68 -15.63
C GLN A 125 9.86 12.99 -14.25
N VAL A 126 11.12 13.41 -14.23
CA VAL A 126 11.75 13.93 -13.00
C VAL A 126 11.36 15.39 -12.86
N LEU A 127 10.80 15.78 -11.72
CA LEU A 127 10.42 17.15 -11.41
C LEU A 127 11.16 17.62 -10.16
N LEU A 128 11.75 18.81 -10.22
CA LEU A 128 12.24 19.50 -9.04
C LEU A 128 11.16 20.48 -8.54
N GLN A 129 10.57 20.19 -7.40
CA GLN A 129 9.66 21.09 -6.68
C GLN A 129 10.03 21.07 -5.21
N GLU A 130 10.67 22.14 -4.71
CA GLU A 130 11.11 22.28 -3.30
C GLU A 130 11.81 21.02 -2.70
N GLY A 131 12.41 20.20 -3.58
CA GLY A 131 12.77 18.80 -3.34
C GLY A 131 12.83 18.03 -4.67
N ILE A 132 13.37 16.80 -4.65
CA ILE A 132 13.42 15.91 -5.83
C ILE A 132 12.19 15.01 -5.80
N THR A 133 11.39 15.08 -6.87
CA THR A 133 10.13 14.34 -7.04
C THR A 133 10.19 13.53 -8.33
N LEU A 134 9.83 12.25 -8.28
CA LEU A 134 9.59 11.43 -9.46
C LEU A 134 8.10 11.40 -9.80
N SER A 135 7.78 11.60 -11.07
CA SER A 135 6.41 11.55 -11.58
C SER A 135 6.29 10.64 -12.80
N PHE A 136 5.14 9.99 -12.96
CA PHE A 136 4.82 9.15 -14.11
C PHE A 136 3.88 9.92 -15.04
N GLN A 137 4.19 9.92 -16.34
CA GLN A 137 3.19 10.22 -17.35
C GLN A 137 2.55 8.92 -17.85
N GLY A 138 1.28 9.08 -18.23
CA GLY A 138 0.31 8.15 -18.81
C GLY A 138 0.23 6.68 -18.37
N LEU A 139 -0.96 6.36 -17.91
CA LEU A 139 -1.53 5.03 -17.91
C LEU A 139 -2.90 5.23 -18.55
N PRO A 140 -3.41 4.29 -19.37
CA PRO A 140 -4.79 4.38 -19.82
C PRO A 140 -5.73 4.28 -18.60
N LYS A 141 -6.51 5.35 -18.39
CA LYS A 141 -7.62 5.54 -17.44
C LYS A 141 -7.70 4.58 -16.24
N ALA A 142 -7.15 5.03 -15.10
CA ALA A 142 -7.67 4.76 -13.77
C ALA A 142 -7.48 6.03 -12.92
N GLU A 143 -8.56 6.52 -12.26
CA GLU A 143 -8.61 7.83 -11.62
C GLU A 143 -7.94 7.93 -10.22
N PHE A 144 -7.45 9.15 -9.95
CA PHE A 144 -7.03 9.81 -8.70
C PHE A 144 -5.58 9.55 -8.22
N VAL A 145 -4.65 10.51 -8.12
CA VAL A 145 -4.57 11.90 -7.55
C VAL A 145 -4.29 11.93 -6.03
N PHE A 146 -3.22 12.65 -5.65
CA PHE A 146 -3.15 13.45 -4.43
C PHE A 146 -2.84 14.92 -4.83
N MET A 147 -3.67 15.87 -4.35
CA MET A 147 -3.95 17.23 -4.89
C MET A 147 -2.82 18.27 -4.67
N ARG A 148 -2.68 19.44 -5.34
CA ARG A 148 -3.58 20.34 -6.10
C ARG A 148 -2.78 21.04 -7.23
N GLY A 149 -3.19 20.86 -8.47
CA GLY A 149 -2.70 21.55 -9.67
C GLY A 149 -3.06 20.76 -10.92
N GLY A 150 -4.08 21.21 -11.66
CA GLY A 150 -4.73 20.43 -12.72
C GLY A 150 -3.80 19.98 -13.85
N SER A 151 -3.63 18.67 -14.02
CA SER A 151 -3.37 17.92 -15.26
C SER A 151 -3.00 16.48 -14.84
N GLY A 152 -3.62 15.47 -15.43
CA GLY A 152 -3.53 14.06 -14.97
C GLY A 152 -2.12 13.45 -15.00
N ARG A 153 -1.32 13.68 -13.96
CA ARG A 153 0.02 13.09 -13.74
C ARG A 153 0.07 12.39 -12.38
N GLN A 154 0.72 11.23 -12.29
CA GLN A 154 1.05 10.62 -10.99
C GLN A 154 2.37 11.24 -10.51
N GLN A 155 2.42 11.77 -9.29
CA GLN A 155 3.63 12.36 -8.69
C GLN A 155 3.87 11.74 -7.31
N THR A 156 5.12 11.35 -7.02
CA THR A 156 5.55 10.89 -5.70
C THR A 156 6.55 11.90 -5.14
N CYS A 157 6.10 12.74 -4.21
CA CYS A 157 6.92 13.81 -3.63
C CYS A 157 7.48 13.40 -2.26
N TYR A 158 8.78 13.66 -2.03
CA TYR A 158 9.36 13.68 -0.68
C TYR A 158 9.94 15.06 -0.40
N PRO A 159 9.46 15.77 0.65
CA PRO A 159 10.09 17.02 1.05
C PRO A 159 11.46 16.70 1.68
N VAL A 160 12.53 17.12 1.02
CA VAL A 160 13.88 17.07 1.59
C VAL A 160 14.06 18.32 2.45
N LYS A 161 13.66 18.27 3.72
CA LYS A 161 13.98 19.33 4.69
C LYS A 161 15.38 19.11 5.25
N GLY A 162 16.33 19.95 4.84
CA GLY A 162 17.71 19.95 5.34
C GLY A 162 18.75 19.59 4.27
N HIS A 163 19.94 20.16 4.40
CA HIS A 163 21.02 20.20 3.41
C HIS A 163 21.68 18.85 3.02
N ASP A 164 21.07 17.70 3.30
CA ASP A 164 21.73 16.42 3.07
C ASP A 164 21.38 15.81 1.72
N VAL A 165 22.07 16.31 0.71
CA VAL A 165 22.19 15.86 -0.69
C VAL A 165 22.22 14.33 -0.81
N SER A 166 22.90 13.71 0.13
CA SER A 166 23.03 12.28 0.33
C SER A 166 21.70 11.54 0.31
N ASN A 167 20.70 12.10 0.99
CA ASN A 167 19.38 11.50 1.09
C ASN A 167 18.63 11.57 -0.25
N ALA A 168 18.92 12.56 -1.09
CA ALA A 168 18.19 12.74 -2.34
C ALA A 168 18.44 11.58 -3.32
N LEU A 169 19.69 11.13 -3.48
CA LEU A 169 19.98 9.99 -4.34
C LEU A 169 19.42 8.68 -3.77
N GLN A 170 19.50 8.50 -2.45
CA GLN A 170 18.93 7.32 -1.80
C GLN A 170 17.41 7.28 -1.93
N ILE A 171 16.72 8.42 -1.77
CA ILE A 171 15.28 8.57 -2.01
C ILE A 171 14.96 8.30 -3.47
N LEU A 172 15.70 8.91 -4.39
CA LEU A 172 15.51 8.71 -5.83
C LEU A 172 15.65 7.23 -6.18
N LEU A 173 16.73 6.58 -5.74
CA LEU A 173 16.94 5.15 -5.96
C LEU A 173 15.82 4.32 -5.34
N SER A 174 15.36 4.65 -4.13
CA SER A 174 14.23 3.97 -3.49
C SER A 174 12.96 4.06 -4.31
N GLN A 175 12.66 5.26 -4.82
CA GLN A 175 11.49 5.50 -5.66
C GLN A 175 11.61 4.77 -6.99
N MET A 176 12.80 4.78 -7.61
CA MET A 176 13.05 4.03 -8.84
C MET A 176 12.85 2.54 -8.62
N VAL A 177 13.47 1.97 -7.57
CA VAL A 177 13.29 0.56 -7.23
C VAL A 177 11.82 0.27 -6.96
N TRP A 178 11.15 1.06 -6.12
CA TRP A 178 9.71 0.90 -5.86
C TRP A 178 8.89 0.90 -7.15
N ALA A 179 9.16 1.82 -8.08
CA ALA A 179 8.50 1.88 -9.38
C ALA A 179 8.74 0.63 -10.24
N LEU A 180 9.95 0.06 -10.18
CA LEU A 180 10.23 -1.24 -10.81
C LEU A 180 9.39 -2.35 -10.19
N LEU A 181 9.23 -2.33 -8.86
CA LEU A 181 8.49 -3.33 -8.08
C LEU A 181 6.97 -3.27 -8.26
N GLN A 182 6.40 -2.13 -8.65
CA GLN A 182 4.95 -2.01 -8.88
C GLN A 182 4.43 -2.94 -9.98
N ASN A 183 5.29 -3.37 -10.91
CA ASN A 183 4.91 -4.30 -11.98
C ASN A 183 4.61 -5.73 -11.49
N PHE A 184 4.79 -6.03 -10.20
CA PHE A 184 4.68 -7.37 -9.65
C PHE A 184 3.38 -7.64 -8.88
N ASN A 185 2.37 -6.77 -9.00
CA ASN A 185 1.06 -6.89 -8.32
C ASN A 185 1.17 -7.09 -6.80
N ALA A 186 2.27 -6.65 -6.19
CA ALA A 186 2.44 -6.71 -4.75
C ALA A 186 1.67 -5.57 -4.08
N ASN A 187 1.29 -5.77 -2.82
CA ASN A 187 0.68 -4.67 -2.07
C ASN A 187 1.71 -3.58 -1.76
N GLU A 188 1.24 -2.35 -1.54
CA GLU A 188 2.11 -1.19 -1.36
C GLU A 188 3.14 -1.38 -0.24
N THR A 189 2.76 -1.98 0.88
CA THR A 189 3.65 -2.25 2.02
C THR A 189 4.77 -3.22 1.64
N GLU A 190 4.45 -4.30 0.92
CA GLU A 190 5.44 -5.26 0.40
C GLU A 190 6.36 -4.60 -0.61
N CYS A 191 5.85 -3.75 -1.51
CA CYS A 191 6.65 -2.96 -2.44
C CYS A 191 7.64 -2.05 -1.71
N TRP A 192 7.23 -1.37 -0.64
CA TRP A 192 8.12 -0.52 0.15
C TRP A 192 9.18 -1.31 0.90
N ALA A 193 8.81 -2.46 1.49
CA ALA A 193 9.77 -3.34 2.15
C ALA A 193 10.83 -3.84 1.15
N GLY A 194 10.39 -4.40 0.01
CA GLY A 194 11.28 -4.84 -1.06
C GLY A 194 12.15 -3.69 -1.59
N ALA A 195 11.58 -2.50 -1.77
CA ALA A 195 12.31 -1.33 -2.26
C ALA A 195 13.42 -0.92 -1.29
N ALA A 196 13.14 -0.91 0.00
CA ALA A 196 14.12 -0.59 1.03
C ALA A 196 15.24 -1.65 1.08
N GLU A 197 14.92 -2.94 0.94
CA GLU A 197 15.90 -4.02 0.88
C GLU A 197 16.85 -3.88 -0.31
N TYR A 198 16.30 -3.75 -1.50
CA TYR A 198 17.09 -3.58 -2.70
C TYR A 198 17.93 -2.31 -2.65
N THR A 199 17.36 -1.20 -2.19
CA THR A 199 18.11 0.06 -2.10
C THR A 199 19.29 -0.07 -1.14
N ASN A 200 19.14 -0.72 0.02
CA ASN A 200 20.26 -0.93 0.93
C ASN A 200 21.37 -1.77 0.30
N LEU A 201 21.02 -2.84 -0.42
CA LEU A 201 21.99 -3.68 -1.12
C LEU A 201 22.73 -2.91 -2.20
N ILE A 202 21.99 -2.17 -3.04
CA ILE A 202 22.56 -1.37 -4.13
C ILE A 202 23.53 -0.33 -3.58
N MET A 203 23.12 0.40 -2.54
CA MET A 203 23.96 1.43 -1.91
C MET A 203 25.24 0.83 -1.32
N ARG A 204 25.19 -0.40 -0.81
CA ARG A 204 26.35 -1.08 -0.27
C ARG A 204 27.26 -1.61 -1.35
N GLU A 205 26.74 -2.15 -2.44
CA GLU A 205 27.54 -2.57 -3.60
C GLU A 205 28.35 -1.43 -4.22
N THR A 206 27.77 -0.23 -4.22
CA THR A 206 28.41 1.00 -4.69
C THR A 206 29.31 1.66 -3.65
N ALA A 207 29.50 1.02 -2.47
CA ALA A 207 30.23 1.52 -1.31
C ALA A 207 29.76 2.89 -0.80
N TRP A 208 28.48 3.22 -1.00
CA TRP A 208 27.92 4.52 -0.66
C TRP A 208 27.87 4.69 0.87
N PRO A 209 28.39 5.78 1.45
CA PRO A 209 28.61 5.92 2.89
C PRO A 209 27.34 6.11 3.74
N PHE A 210 26.15 5.81 3.22
CA PHE A 210 24.89 6.14 3.90
C PHE A 210 24.35 5.02 4.78
N PRO A 211 23.73 5.35 5.92
CA PRO A 211 23.01 4.38 6.72
C PRO A 211 21.85 3.73 5.94
N SER A 212 21.54 2.49 6.29
CA SER A 212 20.45 1.72 5.67
C SER A 212 19.08 2.38 5.92
N LEU A 213 18.23 2.44 4.89
CA LEU A 213 16.91 3.11 4.90
C LEU A 213 15.96 2.62 5.97
N MET A 214 16.10 1.37 6.40
CA MET A 214 15.20 0.78 7.40
C MET A 214 15.36 1.44 8.77
N ARG A 215 16.43 2.21 9.03
CA ARG A 215 16.53 3.06 10.22
C ARG A 215 15.60 4.28 10.18
N TYR A 216 15.16 4.68 8.98
CA TYR A 216 14.36 5.89 8.73
C TYR A 216 12.92 5.58 8.28
N MET A 217 12.63 4.35 7.88
CA MET A 217 11.27 3.90 7.57
C MET A 217 10.47 3.69 8.87
N PRO A 218 9.17 4.06 8.91
CA PRO A 218 8.32 3.84 10.08
C PRO A 218 8.34 2.36 10.52
N LEU A 219 8.29 2.11 11.84
CA LEU A 219 8.27 0.77 12.45
C LEU A 219 7.18 -0.17 11.87
N LEU A 220 6.16 0.36 11.19
CA LEU A 220 5.13 -0.40 10.47
C LEU A 220 5.68 -1.25 9.31
N VAL A 221 6.75 -0.82 8.63
CA VAL A 221 7.40 -1.64 7.59
C VAL A 221 8.30 -2.70 8.24
N LEU A 222 9.00 -2.33 9.32
CA LEU A 222 9.81 -3.25 10.12
C LEU A 222 9.00 -4.35 10.80
N SER A 223 7.77 -4.05 11.26
CA SER A 223 6.90 -5.06 11.89
C SER A 223 6.42 -6.15 10.94
N HIS A 224 6.50 -5.93 9.62
CA HIS A 224 6.24 -6.97 8.61
C HIS A 224 7.51 -7.79 8.28
N CYS A 225 8.70 -7.26 8.62
CA CYS A 225 10.00 -7.92 8.43
C CYS A 225 10.49 -8.64 9.69
N ILE A 226 9.76 -8.57 10.80
CA ILE A 226 10.09 -9.27 12.05
C ILE A 226 8.97 -10.28 12.31
N PRO A 227 9.23 -11.60 12.24
CA PRO A 227 8.23 -12.58 12.65
C PRO A 227 7.93 -12.40 14.14
N PRO A 228 6.70 -12.69 14.61
CA PRO A 228 6.38 -12.62 16.02
C PRO A 228 7.17 -13.70 16.76
N ALA A 229 8.30 -13.33 17.38
CA ALA A 229 9.06 -14.22 18.23
C ALA A 229 8.42 -14.28 19.63
N ALA A 230 8.38 -15.50 20.19
CA ALA A 230 7.95 -15.76 21.55
C ALA A 230 8.86 -15.03 22.55
N SER A 231 8.23 -14.31 23.49
CA SER A 231 8.76 -13.85 24.77
C SER A 231 10.22 -13.36 24.77
N VAL A 232 10.43 -12.08 24.46
CA VAL A 232 11.60 -11.31 24.92
C VAL A 232 11.07 -10.02 25.55
N GLU A 233 11.61 -9.68 26.73
CA GLU A 233 11.18 -8.54 27.54
C GLU A 233 11.21 -7.22 26.77
N THR A 234 10.09 -6.50 26.82
CA THR A 234 9.89 -5.21 26.16
C THR A 234 10.67 -4.09 26.87
N PRO A 235 11.49 -3.29 26.17
CA PRO A 235 12.01 -2.03 26.72
C PRO A 235 10.89 -0.99 26.91
N PRO A 236 11.08 0.03 27.77
CA PRO A 236 10.01 0.93 28.21
C PRO A 236 9.37 1.67 27.04
N ALA A 237 8.04 1.70 27.06
CA ALA A 237 7.19 2.30 26.04
C ALA A 237 7.52 3.78 25.83
N VAL A 238 8.12 4.11 24.69
CA VAL A 238 8.13 5.49 24.20
C VAL A 238 6.82 5.72 23.45
N THR A 239 5.89 6.42 24.08
CA THR A 239 4.60 6.79 23.51
C THR A 239 4.79 7.87 22.45
N PHE A 240 4.89 7.47 21.18
CA PHE A 240 4.74 8.38 20.05
C PHE A 240 3.28 8.36 19.55
N SER A 241 2.71 9.55 19.39
CA SER A 241 1.35 9.76 18.91
C SER A 241 1.18 9.24 17.48
N THR A 242 0.38 8.19 17.31
CA THR A 242 -0.05 7.62 16.03
C THR A 242 -1.13 8.52 15.40
N LYS A 243 -0.72 9.63 14.78
CA LYS A 243 -1.60 10.55 14.02
C LYS A 243 -1.39 10.48 12.50
N LEU A 244 -0.99 9.34 11.94
CA LEU A 244 -1.00 9.09 10.50
C LEU A 244 -2.07 8.02 10.21
N TYR A 245 -3.00 8.32 9.31
CA TYR A 245 -4.23 7.58 8.93
C TYR A 245 -5.51 7.80 9.76
N ALA A 246 -5.55 8.76 10.67
CA ALA A 246 -6.80 9.14 11.33
C ALA A 246 -7.39 10.39 10.66
N ASN A 247 -8.55 10.20 10.02
CA ASN A 247 -9.54 11.20 9.57
C ASN A 247 -9.64 11.39 8.05
N GLU A 248 -9.97 10.33 7.33
CA GLU A 248 -10.77 10.49 6.10
C GLU A 248 -12.25 10.42 6.48
N HIS A 249 -13.00 11.47 6.17
CA HIS A 249 -14.45 11.53 6.37
C HIS A 249 -15.17 10.67 5.33
N PHE A 250 -15.07 9.34 5.45
CA PHE A 250 -15.97 8.44 4.74
C PHE A 250 -17.38 8.63 5.28
N GLY A 251 -18.33 9.01 4.42
CA GLY A 251 -19.74 9.06 4.78
C GLY A 251 -20.18 7.71 5.35
N LYS A 252 -21.12 7.70 6.31
CA LYS A 252 -21.72 6.46 6.84
C LYS A 252 -22.44 5.69 5.71
N LYS A 253 -21.70 4.85 5.00
CA LYS A 253 -22.26 3.93 4.01
C LYS A 253 -22.72 2.64 4.66
N ASP A 254 -23.70 2.00 4.04
CA ASP A 254 -24.26 0.74 4.52
C ASP A 254 -23.31 -0.41 4.22
N ILE A 255 -22.51 -0.79 5.23
CA ILE A 255 -21.54 -1.88 5.14
C ILE A 255 -22.18 -3.21 4.73
N THR A 256 -23.48 -3.40 5.01
CA THR A 256 -24.22 -4.62 4.64
C THR A 256 -24.30 -4.78 3.13
N ASN A 257 -24.70 -3.73 2.42
CA ASN A 257 -24.80 -3.75 0.95
C ASN A 257 -23.43 -3.88 0.29
N ILE A 258 -22.40 -3.28 0.88
CA ILE A 258 -21.01 -3.39 0.40
C ILE A 258 -20.53 -4.84 0.50
N VAL A 259 -20.74 -5.49 1.64
CA VAL A 259 -20.36 -6.90 1.85
C VAL A 259 -21.18 -7.83 0.96
N LEU A 260 -22.47 -7.56 0.74
CA LEU A 260 -23.31 -8.29 -0.22
C LEU A 260 -22.77 -8.22 -1.65
N ARG A 261 -22.41 -7.01 -2.12
CA ARG A 261 -21.81 -6.81 -3.45
C ARG A 261 -20.48 -7.53 -3.58
N TRP A 262 -19.62 -7.44 -2.57
CA TRP A 262 -18.37 -8.19 -2.54
C TRP A 262 -18.61 -9.71 -2.66
N SER A 263 -19.54 -10.27 -1.88
CA SER A 263 -19.89 -11.68 -1.95
C SER A 263 -20.46 -12.10 -3.31
N ALA A 264 -21.20 -11.23 -3.99
CA ALA A 264 -21.69 -11.49 -5.34
C ALA A 264 -20.54 -11.54 -6.37
N LEU A 265 -19.56 -10.63 -6.27
CA LEU A 265 -18.38 -10.60 -7.15
C LEU A 265 -17.48 -11.82 -6.95
N THR A 266 -17.39 -12.33 -5.71
CA THR A 266 -16.49 -13.44 -5.33
C THR A 266 -17.16 -14.81 -5.40
N GLY A 267 -18.37 -14.90 -5.97
CA GLY A 267 -19.33 -15.99 -5.78
C GLY A 267 -18.86 -17.43 -6.06
N LYS A 268 -17.65 -17.67 -6.58
CA LYS A 268 -17.09 -19.03 -6.82
C LYS A 268 -15.57 -19.16 -6.66
N GLY A 269 -14.87 -18.15 -6.14
CA GLY A 269 -13.41 -18.19 -6.03
C GLY A 269 -12.86 -16.98 -5.30
N ALA A 270 -11.78 -17.19 -4.55
CA ALA A 270 -11.06 -16.10 -3.91
C ALA A 270 -10.43 -15.21 -4.99
N LEU A 271 -10.70 -13.90 -4.95
CA LEU A 271 -9.97 -12.95 -5.76
C LEU A 271 -8.52 -12.84 -5.27
N PRO A 272 -7.56 -12.53 -6.16
CA PRO A 272 -6.17 -12.30 -5.79
C PRO A 272 -6.00 -11.24 -4.68
N ARG A 273 -4.94 -11.38 -3.88
CA ARG A 273 -4.56 -10.36 -2.88
C ARG A 273 -4.39 -9.00 -3.59
N GLY A 274 -5.06 -7.96 -3.10
CA GLY A 274 -4.96 -6.58 -3.61
C GLY A 274 -6.31 -5.97 -4.00
N GLU A 275 -7.27 -6.78 -4.43
CA GLU A 275 -8.55 -6.28 -4.97
C GLU A 275 -9.48 -5.69 -3.90
N MET A 276 -9.36 -6.13 -2.64
CA MET A 276 -10.18 -5.60 -1.53
C MET A 276 -9.89 -4.12 -1.24
N ALA A 277 -8.65 -3.66 -1.46
CA ALA A 277 -8.30 -2.24 -1.27
C ALA A 277 -8.95 -1.36 -2.34
N CYS A 278 -8.89 -1.81 -3.61
CA CYS A 278 -9.56 -1.13 -4.72
C CYS A 278 -11.07 -1.12 -4.53
N PHE A 279 -11.67 -2.26 -4.19
CA PHE A 279 -13.11 -2.33 -3.93
C PHE A 279 -13.55 -1.46 -2.75
N ALA A 280 -12.78 -1.41 -1.66
CA ALA A 280 -13.08 -0.51 -0.54
C ALA A 280 -13.08 0.95 -0.98
N LYS A 281 -12.12 1.34 -1.82
CA LYS A 281 -12.03 2.69 -2.41
C LYS A 281 -13.24 2.99 -3.30
N ASP A 282 -13.59 2.09 -4.22
CA ASP A 282 -14.73 2.25 -5.14
C ASP A 282 -16.06 2.36 -4.39
N GLU A 283 -16.22 1.55 -3.35
CA GLU A 283 -17.37 1.60 -2.46
C GLU A 283 -17.29 2.75 -1.44
N GLY A 284 -16.22 3.55 -1.45
CA GLY A 284 -16.00 4.68 -0.54
C GLY A 284 -16.12 4.30 0.93
N VAL A 285 -15.53 3.17 1.32
CA VAL A 285 -15.44 2.68 2.68
C VAL A 285 -13.97 2.52 3.08
N ALA A 286 -13.64 2.84 4.32
CA ALA A 286 -12.28 2.62 4.82
C ALA A 286 -11.91 1.14 4.70
N TYR A 287 -10.76 0.84 4.08
CA TYR A 287 -10.24 -0.53 3.96
C TYR A 287 -10.20 -1.28 5.30
N ARG A 288 -9.83 -0.57 6.38
CA ARG A 288 -9.81 -1.12 7.75
C ARG A 288 -11.19 -1.55 8.24
N GLU A 289 -12.26 -0.85 7.84
CA GLU A 289 -13.63 -1.23 8.20
C GLU A 289 -14.06 -2.46 7.40
N LEU A 290 -13.80 -2.48 6.10
CA LEU A 290 -14.13 -3.60 5.24
C LEU A 290 -13.41 -4.90 5.66
N ARG A 291 -12.14 -4.80 6.06
CA ARG A 291 -11.31 -5.93 6.53
C ARG A 291 -11.84 -6.60 7.80
N ARG A 292 -12.79 -5.99 8.52
CA ARG A 292 -13.49 -6.63 9.65
C ARG A 292 -14.47 -7.70 9.19
N TYR A 293 -15.01 -7.56 7.98
CA TYR A 293 -16.04 -8.42 7.41
C TYR A 293 -15.48 -9.35 6.33
N ILE A 294 -14.42 -8.94 5.63
CA ILE A 294 -13.75 -9.71 4.58
C ILE A 294 -12.29 -9.94 4.99
N GLY A 295 -11.86 -11.20 4.97
CA GLY A 295 -10.51 -11.62 5.33
C GLY A 295 -9.49 -11.34 4.22
N ALA A 296 -8.20 -11.49 4.54
CA ALA A 296 -7.12 -11.26 3.58
C ALA A 296 -7.14 -12.20 2.36
N THR A 297 -7.88 -13.30 2.44
CA THR A 297 -8.11 -14.27 1.36
C THR A 297 -9.33 -13.91 0.48
N GLY A 298 -9.95 -12.75 0.72
CA GLY A 298 -11.19 -12.34 0.04
C GLY A 298 -12.45 -13.07 0.51
N ARG A 299 -12.34 -14.06 1.39
CA ARG A 299 -13.48 -14.76 2.01
C ARG A 299 -14.07 -13.94 3.15
N LEU A 300 -15.37 -14.12 3.41
CA LEU A 300 -16.01 -13.52 4.58
C LEU A 300 -15.38 -14.03 5.87
N THR A 301 -15.15 -13.12 6.82
CA THR A 301 -14.80 -13.48 8.20
C THR A 301 -16.03 -14.04 8.92
N ASN A 302 -15.86 -14.60 10.12
CA ASN A 302 -16.98 -14.97 10.98
C ASN A 302 -17.97 -13.81 11.20
N ARG A 303 -17.46 -12.57 11.24
CA ARG A 303 -18.28 -11.37 11.37
C ARG A 303 -19.02 -11.05 10.06
N GLY A 304 -18.36 -11.20 8.91
CA GLY A 304 -19.01 -11.12 7.59
C GLY A 304 -20.11 -12.15 7.40
N ASN A 305 -19.87 -13.41 7.76
CA ASN A 305 -20.86 -14.48 7.70
C ASN A 305 -22.08 -14.20 8.59
N ARG A 306 -21.88 -13.70 9.81
CA ARG A 306 -23.00 -13.28 10.68
C ARG A 306 -23.79 -12.12 10.09
N LEU A 307 -23.12 -11.13 9.49
CA LEU A 307 -23.76 -10.01 8.81
C LEU A 307 -24.62 -10.51 7.64
N MET A 308 -24.09 -11.44 6.85
CA MET A 308 -24.79 -12.05 5.73
C MET A 308 -25.96 -12.91 6.17
N ALA A 309 -25.82 -13.71 7.23
CA ALA A 309 -26.93 -14.49 7.79
C ALA A 309 -28.06 -13.58 8.31
N GLN A 310 -27.72 -12.44 8.93
CA GLN A 310 -28.71 -11.45 9.37
C GLN A 310 -29.40 -10.74 8.19
N ALA A 311 -28.69 -10.53 7.08
CA ALA A 311 -29.25 -9.95 5.86
C ALA A 311 -30.11 -10.96 5.09
N ALA A 312 -29.69 -12.22 5.06
CA ALA A 312 -30.31 -13.31 4.31
C ALA A 312 -31.51 -13.94 5.00
N ALA A 313 -31.66 -13.78 6.32
CA ALA A 313 -32.85 -14.23 7.02
C ALA A 313 -34.09 -13.55 6.39
N PRO A 314 -34.98 -14.33 5.72
CA PRO A 314 -36.24 -13.80 5.23
C PRO A 314 -37.06 -13.47 6.46
N MET A 315 -37.00 -12.20 6.86
CA MET A 315 -37.88 -11.72 7.91
C MET A 315 -39.23 -11.56 7.25
N ASP A 316 -40.20 -12.32 7.76
CA ASP A 316 -41.59 -12.24 7.35
C ASP A 316 -42.00 -10.75 7.30
N GLU A 317 -42.28 -10.24 6.09
CA GLU A 317 -42.67 -8.86 5.90
C GLU A 317 -43.92 -8.51 6.71
N LYS A 318 -44.82 -9.49 6.94
CA LYS A 318 -45.99 -9.31 7.81
C LYS A 318 -45.57 -9.11 9.25
N LEU A 319 -44.61 -9.89 9.75
CA LEU A 319 -44.06 -9.71 11.10
C LEU A 319 -43.40 -8.34 11.24
N LEU A 320 -42.59 -7.93 10.26
CA LEU A 320 -41.94 -6.62 10.28
C LEU A 320 -42.96 -5.48 10.22
N ALA A 321 -43.95 -5.55 9.33
CA ALA A 321 -45.03 -4.57 9.23
C ALA A 321 -45.85 -4.50 10.51
N SER A 322 -46.14 -5.64 11.15
CA SER A 322 -46.82 -5.72 12.45
C SER A 322 -46.04 -4.98 13.54
N ASN A 323 -44.72 -5.20 13.63
CA ASN A 323 -43.88 -4.48 14.60
C ASN A 323 -43.78 -2.97 14.29
N VAL A 324 -43.68 -2.58 13.02
CA VAL A 324 -43.69 -1.16 12.63
C VAL A 324 -45.02 -0.50 13.01
N ARG A 325 -46.15 -1.16 12.73
CA ARG A 325 -47.49 -0.67 13.11
C ARG A 325 -47.64 -0.53 14.62
N ALA A 326 -47.20 -1.53 15.37
CA ALA A 326 -47.21 -1.50 16.83
C ALA A 326 -46.36 -0.34 17.38
N TRP A 327 -45.15 -0.12 16.85
CA TRP A 327 -44.29 0.99 17.28
C TRP A 327 -44.92 2.37 17.03
N VAL A 328 -45.51 2.57 15.84
CA VAL A 328 -46.18 3.85 15.49
C VAL A 328 -47.36 4.11 16.40
N GLY A 329 -48.10 3.07 16.80
CA GLY A 329 -49.22 3.17 17.75
C GLY A 329 -48.83 3.36 19.22
N MET A 330 -47.55 3.23 19.59
CA MET A 330 -47.11 3.47 20.97
C MET A 330 -47.01 4.98 21.27
N SER A 331 -47.44 5.35 22.47
CA SER A 331 -47.16 6.68 23.04
C SER A 331 -45.66 6.88 23.27
N GLU A 332 -45.24 8.13 23.46
CA GLU A 332 -43.84 8.45 23.70
C GLU A 332 -43.32 7.80 24.99
N GLU A 333 -44.13 7.77 26.05
CA GLU A 333 -43.81 7.15 27.34
C GLU A 333 -43.54 5.65 27.18
N LEU A 334 -44.37 4.94 26.40
CA LEU A 334 -44.20 3.51 26.14
C LEU A 334 -42.95 3.23 25.30
N ARG A 335 -42.59 4.12 24.37
CA ARG A 335 -41.34 4.00 23.59
C ARG A 335 -40.13 4.17 24.49
N TRP A 336 -40.15 5.13 25.42
CA TRP A 336 -39.09 5.31 26.41
C TRP A 336 -39.00 4.13 27.37
N ALA A 337 -40.11 3.65 27.92
CA ALA A 337 -40.17 2.48 28.80
C ALA A 337 -39.62 1.21 28.14
N SER A 338 -39.75 1.10 26.81
CA SER A 338 -39.18 -0.01 26.02
C SER A 338 -37.67 0.12 25.77
N GLY A 339 -36.99 1.12 26.33
CA GLY A 339 -35.58 1.41 26.07
C GLY A 339 -35.35 2.07 24.71
N GLY A 340 -36.32 2.84 24.22
CA GLY A 340 -36.33 3.45 22.90
C GLY A 340 -36.36 2.42 21.77
N GLN A 341 -36.02 2.85 20.55
CA GLN A 341 -36.00 1.97 19.39
C GLN A 341 -35.07 0.77 19.58
N LYS A 342 -33.91 1.00 20.20
CA LYS A 342 -32.92 -0.06 20.42
C LYS A 342 -33.46 -1.17 21.32
N GLY A 343 -34.15 -0.80 22.41
CA GLY A 343 -34.74 -1.78 23.31
C GLY A 343 -35.93 -2.51 22.67
N TYR A 344 -36.83 -1.77 22.02
CA TYR A 344 -37.98 -2.35 21.32
C TYR A 344 -37.59 -3.36 20.23
N VAL A 345 -36.63 -2.99 19.38
CA VAL A 345 -36.12 -3.87 18.31
C VAL A 345 -35.48 -5.13 18.89
N LYS A 346 -34.71 -4.99 19.98
CA LYS A 346 -34.02 -6.10 20.63
C LYS A 346 -35.00 -7.10 21.24
N THR A 347 -36.06 -6.64 21.91
CA THR A 347 -37.06 -7.53 22.54
C THR A 347 -37.89 -8.28 21.51
N ARG A 348 -38.00 -7.77 20.28
CA ARG A 348 -38.73 -8.39 19.16
C ARG A 348 -37.85 -9.23 18.23
N GLY A 349 -36.58 -9.45 18.58
CA GLY A 349 -35.64 -10.22 17.75
C GLY A 349 -35.30 -9.55 16.41
N LEU A 350 -35.53 -8.24 16.29
CA LEU A 350 -35.26 -7.46 15.09
C LEU A 350 -33.82 -6.89 15.15
N THR A 351 -33.29 -6.44 14.02
CA THR A 351 -32.00 -5.73 13.99
C THR A 351 -32.19 -4.23 13.86
N LEU A 352 -31.44 -3.44 14.63
CA LEU A 352 -31.59 -1.97 14.64
C LEU A 352 -31.19 -1.35 13.30
N CYS A 353 -30.24 -1.96 12.60
CA CYS A 353 -29.83 -1.53 11.26
C CYS A 353 -31.02 -1.61 10.29
N ARG A 354 -31.71 -2.76 10.25
CA ARG A 354 -32.87 -2.97 9.38
C ARG A 354 -34.07 -2.12 9.81
N TRP A 355 -34.31 -1.98 11.11
CA TRP A 355 -35.37 -1.11 11.66
C TRP A 355 -35.27 0.34 11.19
N ARG A 356 -34.05 0.89 11.13
CA ARG A 356 -33.78 2.27 10.70
C ARG A 356 -34.13 2.55 9.24
N HIS A 357 -34.38 1.53 8.42
CA HIS A 357 -34.93 1.75 7.09
C HIS A 357 -36.40 2.13 7.11
N TYR A 358 -37.17 1.78 8.15
CA TYR A 358 -38.62 1.95 8.21
C TYR A 358 -39.04 3.01 9.22
N VAL A 359 -38.25 3.18 10.28
CA VAL A 359 -38.46 4.17 11.34
C VAL A 359 -37.21 5.04 11.47
N ASP A 360 -37.38 6.36 11.40
CA ASP A 360 -36.29 7.33 11.49
C ASP A 360 -35.78 7.47 12.94
N LYS A 361 -34.76 8.30 13.17
CA LYS A 361 -34.20 8.51 14.52
C LYS A 361 -35.17 9.12 15.54
N ASN A 362 -36.25 9.78 15.09
CA ASN A 362 -37.26 10.42 15.93
C ASN A 362 -38.44 9.47 16.21
N GLY A 363 -38.45 8.27 15.63
CA GLY A 363 -39.53 7.31 15.81
C GLY A 363 -40.65 7.43 14.78
N ASN A 364 -40.50 8.29 13.76
CA ASN A 364 -41.47 8.46 12.69
C ASN A 364 -41.21 7.49 11.53
N LEU A 365 -42.24 7.21 10.73
CA LEU A 365 -42.08 6.39 9.54
C LEU A 365 -41.23 7.08 8.48
N THR A 366 -40.34 6.33 7.85
CA THR A 366 -39.66 6.75 6.62
C THR A 366 -40.57 6.48 5.41
N LYS A 367 -40.19 6.97 4.22
CA LYS A 367 -40.85 6.58 2.95
C LYS A 367 -40.98 5.06 2.78
N ARG A 368 -39.96 4.29 3.17
CA ARG A 368 -40.00 2.83 3.12
C ARG A 368 -40.94 2.25 4.19
N GLY A 369 -41.01 2.86 5.37
CA GLY A 369 -41.97 2.50 6.41
C GLY A 369 -43.42 2.59 5.92
N HIS A 370 -43.77 3.69 5.27
CA HIS A 370 -45.10 3.84 4.66
C HIS A 370 -45.36 2.79 3.58
N LEU A 371 -44.41 2.54 2.67
CA LEU A 371 -44.55 1.52 1.62
C LEU A 371 -44.71 0.11 2.19
N LEU A 372 -43.95 -0.24 3.24
CA LEU A 372 -44.08 -1.52 3.93
C LEU A 372 -45.49 -1.71 4.49
N LEU A 373 -46.02 -0.69 5.18
CA LEU A 373 -47.36 -0.77 5.77
C LEU A 373 -48.46 -0.83 4.71
N ALA A 374 -48.30 -0.12 3.58
CA ALA A 374 -49.24 -0.18 2.46
C ALA A 374 -49.26 -1.57 1.81
N ARG A 375 -48.08 -2.17 1.57
CA ARG A 375 -47.96 -3.53 1.01
C ARG A 375 -48.49 -4.62 1.94
N ALA A 376 -48.43 -4.42 3.25
CA ALA A 376 -48.94 -5.38 4.22
C ALA A 376 -50.45 -5.23 4.51
N ALA A 377 -51.11 -4.22 3.91
CA ALA A 377 -52.54 -3.96 4.06
C ALA A 377 -53.37 -4.41 2.84
N GLY A 378 -52.72 -4.60 1.68
CA GLY A 378 -53.25 -5.35 0.52
C GLY A 378 -52.58 -6.72 0.43
#